data_AF-A0A955I5H1-F1
#
_entry.id   AF-A0A955I5H1-F1
#
_cell.length_a   1.000
_cell.length_b   1.000
_cell.length_c   1.000
_cell.angle_alpha   90.00
_cell.angle_beta   90.00
_cell.angle_gamma   90.00
#
_symmetry.space_group_name_H-M   'P 1'
#
loop_
_entity.id
_entity.type
_entity.pdbx_description
1 polymer ?
#
loop_
_entity_poly.entity_id
_entity_poly.type
_entity_poly.pdbx_seq_one_letter_code
_entity_poly.pdbx_strand_id
1 'polypeptide(L)' 'MSFAPKKKASKVQTRKRHGKWLFEKSRKIANGIVLQYDAEGNATGLAHFASPLTGQYKGRDIITVKTAASKIRTVRA' A
#
# COMPACT_ATOMS: atom_id res chain seq x y z
N MET A 1 27.28 1.20 -31.18
CA MET A 1 26.67 0.62 -29.96
C MET A 1 27.46 -0.61 -29.54
N SER A 2 27.71 -0.83 -28.24
CA SER A 2 28.49 -1.99 -27.76
C SER A 2 27.57 -3.18 -27.53
N PHE A 3 27.79 -4.28 -28.25
CA PHE A 3 26.99 -5.50 -28.19
C PHE A 3 27.13 -6.25 -26.85
N ALA A 4 28.28 -6.13 -26.19
CA ALA A 4 28.57 -6.84 -24.95
C ALA A 4 29.48 -6.00 -24.02
N PRO A 5 29.50 -6.28 -22.71
CA PRO A 5 30.47 -5.70 -21.81
C PRO A 5 31.89 -6.15 -22.18
N LYS A 6 32.83 -5.21 -22.28
CA LYS A 6 34.24 -5.47 -22.62
C LYS A 6 34.96 -6.39 -21.61
N LYS A 7 34.49 -6.44 -20.36
CA LYS A 7 35.09 -7.23 -19.27
C LYS A 7 34.01 -7.79 -18.36
N LYS A 8 34.29 -8.94 -17.74
CA LYS A 8 33.45 -9.54 -16.71
C LYS A 8 33.37 -8.62 -15.49
N ALA A 9 32.17 -8.39 -14.98
CA ALA A 9 31.98 -7.64 -13.75
C ALA A 9 32.57 -8.41 -12.55
N SER A 10 33.24 -7.69 -11.65
CA SER A 10 33.80 -8.31 -10.45
C SER A 10 32.69 -8.74 -9.49
N LYS A 11 33.00 -9.73 -8.62
CA LYS A 11 32.05 -10.20 -7.59
C LYS A 11 31.60 -9.06 -6.67
N VAL A 12 32.51 -8.14 -6.35
CA VAL A 12 32.25 -6.97 -5.50
C VAL A 12 31.28 -6.00 -6.20
N GLN A 13 31.51 -5.69 -7.48
CA GLN A 13 30.64 -4.79 -8.25
C GLN A 13 29.22 -5.36 -8.37
N THR A 14 29.11 -6.65 -8.70
CA THR A 14 27.82 -7.34 -8.79
C THR A 14 27.08 -7.31 -7.45
N ARG A 15 27.76 -7.62 -6.33
CA ARG A 15 27.16 -7.54 -4.98
C ARG A 15 26.63 -6.14 -4.65
N LYS A 16 27.42 -5.09 -4.90
CA LYS A 16 27.00 -3.70 -4.66
C LYS A 16 25.75 -3.34 -5.47
N ARG A 17 25.71 -3.73 -6.76
CA ARG A 17 24.55 -3.48 -7.63
C ARG A 17 23.28 -4.15 -7.10
N HIS A 18 23.36 -5.44 -6.73
CA HIS A 18 22.20 -6.16 -6.22
C HIS A 18 21.74 -5.64 -4.85
N GLY A 19 22.66 -5.27 -3.96
CA GLY A 19 22.32 -4.65 -2.67
C GLY A 19 21.58 -3.32 -2.86
N LYS A 20 22.05 -2.46 -3.77
CA LYS A 20 21.36 -1.20 -4.09
C LYS A 20 19.98 -1.43 -4.70
N TRP A 21 19.85 -2.39 -5.62
CA TRP A 21 18.56 -2.76 -6.19
C TRP A 21 17.56 -3.22 -5.12
N LEU A 22 18.00 -4.08 -4.19
CA LEU A 22 17.15 -4.56 -3.10
C LEU A 22 16.67 -3.41 -2.21
N PHE A 23 17.58 -2.50 -1.87
CA PHE A 23 17.26 -1.31 -1.06
C PHE A 23 16.25 -0.38 -1.74
N GLU A 24 16.42 -0.10 -3.04
CA GLU A 24 15.44 0.73 -3.76
C GLU A 24 14.09 0.02 -3.89
N LYS A 25 14.07 -1.31 -4.07
CA LYS A 25 12.84 -2.09 -4.10
C LYS A 25 12.12 -2.08 -2.76
N SER A 26 12.83 -2.30 -1.65
CA SER A 26 12.22 -2.27 -0.32
C SER A 26 11.69 -0.89 0.03
N ARG A 27 12.45 0.18 -0.29
CA ARG A 27 11.99 1.56 -0.14
C ARG A 27 10.71 1.83 -0.93
N LYS A 28 10.63 1.38 -2.19
CA LYS A 28 9.43 1.55 -3.01
C LYS A 28 8.23 0.79 -2.48
N ILE A 29 8.42 -0.38 -1.89
CA ILE A 29 7.34 -1.15 -1.27
C ILE A 29 6.85 -0.43 -0.01
N ALA A 30 7.78 -0.02 0.86
CA ALA A 30 7.46 0.72 2.09
C ALA A 30 6.71 2.02 1.80
N ASN A 31 7.12 2.75 0.76
CA ASN A 31 6.50 4.02 0.37
C ASN A 31 5.37 3.85 -0.67
N GLY A 32 5.08 2.62 -1.11
CA GLY A 32 4.15 2.36 -2.21
C GLY A 32 2.70 2.43 -1.78
N ILE A 33 2.43 2.27 -0.48
CA ILE A 33 1.11 2.35 0.10
C ILE A 33 1.01 3.69 0.83
N VAL A 34 0.16 4.57 0.32
CA VAL A 34 -0.19 5.82 1.00
C VAL A 34 -1.56 5.61 1.63
N LEU A 35 -1.68 5.88 2.93
CA LEU A 35 -2.91 5.71 3.68
C LEU A 35 -3.61 7.06 3.90
N GLN A 36 -4.93 7.04 3.97
CA GLN A 36 -5.74 8.14 4.44
C GLN A 36 -5.90 8.01 5.96
N TYR A 37 -5.76 9.13 6.66
CA TYR A 37 -5.94 9.20 8.12
C TYR A 37 -7.15 10.06 8.47
N ASP A 38 -7.81 9.73 9.58
CA ASP A 38 -8.84 10.59 10.19
C ASP A 38 -8.20 11.72 11.05
N ALA A 39 -9.05 12.56 11.64
CA ALA A 39 -8.61 13.64 12.52
C ALA A 39 -7.95 13.14 13.83
N GLU A 40 -8.17 11.88 14.20
CA GLU A 40 -7.65 11.23 15.40
C GLU A 40 -6.32 10.48 15.12
N GLY A 41 -5.92 10.38 13.84
CA GLY A 41 -4.68 9.75 13.39
C GLY A 41 -4.81 8.27 13.04
N ASN A 42 -6.01 7.70 12.98
CA ASN A 42 -6.23 6.31 12.56
C ASN A 42 -6.30 6.18 11.04
N ALA A 43 -5.73 5.09 10.51
CA ALA A 43 -5.79 4.80 9.08
C ALA A 43 -7.20 4.34 8.68
N THR A 44 -7.87 5.12 7.85
CA THR A 44 -9.26 4.87 7.41
C THR A 44 -9.35 4.20 6.04
N GLY A 45 -8.27 4.18 5.26
CA GLY A 45 -8.24 3.54 3.94
C GLY A 45 -6.98 3.85 3.14
N LEU A 46 -6.98 3.46 1.86
CA LEU A 46 -5.95 3.86 0.91
C LEU A 46 -6.16 5.31 0.49
N ALA A 47 -5.08 6.07 0.36
CA ALA A 47 -5.13 7.42 -0.16
C ALA A 47 -5.65 7.42 -1.61
N HIS A 48 -6.42 8.46 -1.96
CA HIS A 48 -7.09 8.64 -3.26
C HIS A 48 -8.28 7.71 -3.54
N PHE A 49 -8.69 6.89 -2.58
CA PHE A 49 -9.91 6.08 -2.65
C PHE A 49 -10.90 6.50 -1.56
N ALA A 50 -12.18 6.20 -1.75
CA ALA A 50 -13.16 6.32 -0.67
C ALA A 50 -12.83 5.30 0.43
N SER A 51 -12.91 5.72 1.69
CA SER A 51 -12.70 4.82 2.82
C SER A 51 -13.75 3.69 2.79
N PRO A 52 -13.34 2.42 2.88
CA PRO A 52 -14.29 1.31 2.98
C PRO A 52 -15.01 1.26 4.34
N LEU A 53 -14.48 1.96 5.36
CA LEU A 53 -15.04 2.00 6.71
C LEU A 53 -16.13 3.06 6.83
N THR A 54 -15.84 4.28 6.38
CA THR A 54 -16.76 5.42 6.50
C THR A 54 -17.53 5.71 5.21
N GLY A 55 -17.08 5.20 4.07
CA GLY A 55 -17.64 5.54 2.75
C GLY A 55 -17.25 6.94 2.27
N GLN A 56 -16.41 7.64 3.03
CA GLN A 56 -16.06 9.02 2.80
C GLN A 56 -14.79 9.18 1.97
N TYR A 57 -14.77 10.23 1.15
CA TYR A 57 -13.59 10.70 0.45
C TYR A 57 -13.53 12.23 0.53
N LYS A 58 -12.42 12.78 1.03
CA LYS A 58 -12.24 14.23 1.20
C LYS A 58 -13.40 14.90 1.96
N GLY A 59 -13.91 14.24 3.01
CA GLY A 59 -15.00 14.75 3.85
C GLY A 59 -16.40 14.72 3.20
N ARG A 60 -16.55 14.05 2.06
CA ARG A 60 -17.84 13.84 1.38
C ARG A 60 -18.23 12.38 1.47
N ASP A 61 -19.49 12.11 1.75
CA ASP A 61 -20.06 10.77 1.67
C ASP A 61 -20.20 10.38 0.19
N ILE A 62 -19.45 9.36 -0.25
CA ILE A 62 -19.49 8.85 -1.63
C ILE A 62 -20.24 7.53 -1.70
N ILE A 63 -20.03 6.67 -0.71
CA ILE A 63 -20.60 5.33 -0.67
C ILE A 63 -21.38 5.18 0.62
N THR A 64 -22.64 4.75 0.53
CA THR A 64 -23.37 4.30 1.71
C THR A 64 -22.80 2.95 2.14
N VAL A 65 -21.91 2.94 3.12
CA VAL A 65 -21.41 1.70 3.70
C VAL A 65 -22.54 1.10 4.52
N LYS A 66 -23.07 -0.04 4.07
CA LYS A 66 -23.98 -0.84 4.89
C LYS A 66 -23.18 -1.38 6.07
N THR A 67 -23.20 -0.69 7.21
CA THR A 67 -22.79 -1.29 8.48
C THR A 67 -23.61 -2.56 8.62
N ALA A 68 -22.94 -3.70 8.75
CA ALA A 68 -23.59 -5.01 8.82
C ALA A 68 -24.80 -4.89 9.74
N ALA A 69 -26.00 -4.97 9.15
CA ALA A 69 -27.25 -4.91 9.88
C ALA A 69 -27.13 -5.89 11.03
N SER A 70 -27.32 -5.38 12.25
CA SER A 70 -27.35 -6.11 13.52
C SER A 70 -27.35 -7.62 13.32
N LYS A 71 -26.24 -8.31 13.61
CA LYS A 71 -26.22 -9.78 13.76
C LYS A 71 -27.50 -10.16 14.49
N ILE A 72 -28.40 -10.89 13.84
CA ILE A 72 -29.64 -11.36 14.45
C ILE A 72 -29.23 -12.15 15.69
N ARG A 73 -29.45 -11.59 16.88
CA ARG A 73 -29.00 -12.14 18.19
C ARG A 73 -29.98 -13.13 18.80
N THR A 74 -31.08 -13.44 18.11
CA THR A 74 -32.13 -14.32 18.64
C THR A 74 -32.66 -15.23 17.55
N VAL A 75 -32.18 -16.47 17.56
CA VAL A 75 -32.95 -17.61 17.07
C VAL A 75 -33.86 -18.01 18.24
N ARG A 76 -35.17 -17.81 18.12
CA ARG A 76 -36.12 -18.45 19.04
C ARG A 76 -36.18 -19.92 18.66
N ALA A 77 -35.85 -20.79 19.63
CA ALA A 77 -36.11 -22.22 19.58
C ALA A 77 -37.62 -22.50 19.56
#